data_AF-A0A7L5FD86-F1
#
_entry.id   AF-A0A7L5FD86-F1
#
_cell.length_a   1.000
_cell.length_b   1.000
_cell.length_c   1.000
_cell.angle_alpha   90.00
_cell.angle_beta   90.00
_cell.angle_gamma   90.00
#
_symmetry.space_group_name_H-M   'P 1'
#
loop_
_entity.id
_entity.type
_entity.pdbx_description
1 polymer ?
#
loop_
_entity_poly.entity_id
_entity_poly.type
_entity_poly.pdbx_seq_one_letter_code
_entity_poly.pdbx_strand_id
1 'polypeptide(L)'
;MKKIILSLAVAFAMAAGFAQEVKYTEYDLDNGLHVILHQENGAPVVTTGVMYQVGAKDEEPGRTGFAHFFEHLLFEGTENIERGKWFDIVSANGGSNNANTTQDRTYYYETFPSNNLEIGLWMESERMLHPKIEQVGVDTQNEVVKEEKRQRIDNAPYGAIVYRTGIDKHLFKKHPYGQSVIGSMEDLNAAELSEFQSFNDKYYNPNNATLVVAGDIDINKTKKMIEDYFGPIENKAPRNMRTVIVEEPITSTRYATEYDANIQIPVKIFSYVTPKSVERDAYVIDYISAVLTGGASSRMQKRMVDEEQIALQVLAFGQSNQDYGTYTMGALAKGEVALSKLAEVMDEEIVKLQTELISEREYQKLQNQFEAQYVSSNSRVEGIAASLARYNMLMGDTSLINKELDVYRSITREDIKRVANQYLMPNQRLELDYLAGTAPTEEEMKEAVEDVIVVDNKLQINKIYFDNDKAAITASASKELDRIVKMMNKNESMEILAETYTDTKGSDAYNKTLSQKRADAVRGYLLAKGVDANRVKALGRGEENPVIDCESKDCSDEEYEQSRRTEFTITKK
;
A
#
# COMPACT_ATOMS: atom_id res chain seq x y z
N MET A 1 37.62 -46.19 -11.52
CA MET A 1 36.92 -44.89 -11.75
C MET A 1 35.53 -44.82 -11.12
N LYS A 2 34.68 -45.86 -11.14
CA LYS A 2 33.33 -45.82 -10.52
C LYS A 2 33.28 -45.73 -8.97
N LYS A 3 34.34 -46.13 -8.24
CA LYS A 3 34.37 -46.04 -6.77
C LYS A 3 34.86 -44.69 -6.21
N ILE A 4 35.56 -43.88 -7.02
CA ILE A 4 36.08 -42.57 -6.60
C ILE A 4 35.00 -41.48 -6.75
N ILE A 5 34.13 -41.60 -7.75
CA ILE A 5 33.02 -40.66 -7.99
C ILE A 5 31.94 -40.76 -6.88
N LEU A 6 31.72 -41.94 -6.31
CA LEU A 6 30.78 -42.11 -5.20
C LEU A 6 31.32 -41.55 -3.86
N SER A 7 32.64 -41.41 -3.73
CA SER A 7 33.28 -40.86 -2.52
C SER A 7 33.23 -39.33 -2.51
N LEU A 8 33.30 -38.68 -3.68
CA LEU A 8 33.12 -37.23 -3.80
C LEU A 8 31.65 -36.79 -3.67
N ALA A 9 30.70 -37.62 -4.08
CA ALA A 9 29.26 -37.32 -3.91
C ALA A 9 28.82 -37.38 -2.44
N VAL A 10 29.46 -38.22 -1.61
CA VAL A 10 29.18 -38.29 -0.17
C VAL A 10 29.88 -37.17 0.61
N ALA A 11 31.04 -36.69 0.14
CA ALA A 11 31.73 -35.55 0.76
C ALA A 11 30.99 -34.21 0.55
N PHE A 12 30.19 -34.09 -0.51
CA PHE A 12 29.33 -32.91 -0.75
C PHE A 12 27.94 -33.00 -0.12
N ALA A 13 27.58 -34.15 0.47
CA ALA A 13 26.26 -34.39 1.05
C ALA A 13 26.17 -34.18 2.58
N MET A 14 27.26 -33.73 3.23
CA MET A 14 27.28 -33.52 4.69
C MET A 14 27.68 -32.10 5.13
N ALA A 15 27.70 -31.13 4.22
CA ALA A 15 27.55 -29.74 4.63
C ALA A 15 26.05 -29.40 4.60
N ALA A 16 25.29 -29.99 5.52
CA ALA A 16 24.07 -29.32 5.97
C ALA A 16 24.58 -28.03 6.62
N GLY A 17 24.58 -26.93 5.85
CA GLY A 17 24.82 -25.61 6.37
C GLY A 17 23.71 -25.33 7.37
N PHE A 18 23.93 -25.68 8.63
CA PHE A 18 23.17 -25.06 9.70
C PHE A 18 23.46 -23.57 9.56
N ALA A 19 22.40 -22.77 9.38
CA ALA A 19 22.53 -21.34 9.56
C ALA A 19 23.27 -21.10 10.88
N GLN A 20 24.33 -20.30 10.84
CA GLN A 20 25.16 -20.03 12.01
C GLN A 20 24.25 -19.49 13.12
N GLU A 21 24.19 -20.21 14.25
CA GLU A 21 23.45 -19.75 15.42
C GLU A 21 24.07 -18.43 15.91
N VAL A 22 23.29 -17.37 15.90
CA VAL A 22 23.69 -16.06 16.40
C VAL A 22 23.61 -16.11 17.93
N LYS A 23 24.77 -16.18 18.58
CA LYS A 23 24.89 -16.11 20.04
C LYS A 23 24.91 -14.66 20.50
N TYR A 24 24.03 -14.30 21.42
CA TYR A 24 23.97 -12.96 21.96
C TYR A 24 23.81 -12.99 23.49
N THR A 25 24.14 -11.88 24.14
CA THR A 25 23.89 -11.63 25.56
C THR A 25 23.04 -10.38 25.67
N GLU A 26 21.95 -10.44 26.42
CA GLU A 26 21.11 -9.28 26.68
C GLU A 26 20.96 -9.02 28.19
N TYR A 27 20.79 -7.75 28.56
CA TYR A 27 20.62 -7.28 29.94
C TYR A 27 20.06 -5.86 29.94
N ASP A 28 19.49 -5.44 31.06
CA ASP A 28 19.00 -4.08 31.25
C ASP A 28 19.98 -3.29 32.13
N LEU A 29 20.17 -2.00 31.81
CA LEU A 29 20.80 -1.04 32.71
C LEU A 29 19.80 -0.55 33.78
N ASP A 30 20.31 0.02 34.87
CA ASP A 30 19.46 0.54 35.96
C ASP A 30 18.51 1.67 35.49
N ASN A 31 18.88 2.41 34.45
CA ASN A 31 18.04 3.44 33.83
C ASN A 31 17.00 2.88 32.84
N GLY A 32 16.94 1.56 32.65
CA GLY A 32 15.95 0.89 31.81
C GLY A 32 16.34 0.75 30.33
N LEU A 33 17.55 1.13 29.93
CA LEU A 33 18.05 0.81 28.58
C LEU A 33 18.25 -0.70 28.43
N HIS A 34 17.59 -1.29 27.45
CA HIS A 34 17.83 -2.69 27.08
C HIS A 34 19.06 -2.79 26.19
N VAL A 35 19.99 -3.69 26.52
CA VAL A 35 21.26 -3.85 25.82
C VAL A 35 21.40 -5.25 25.27
N ILE A 36 21.74 -5.37 23.98
CA ILE A 36 22.01 -6.64 23.31
C ILE A 36 23.44 -6.63 22.74
N LEU A 37 24.24 -7.63 23.10
CA LEU A 37 25.62 -7.79 22.63
C LEU A 37 25.75 -9.07 21.82
N HIS A 38 26.33 -8.96 20.63
CA HIS A 38 26.70 -10.10 19.79
C HIS A 38 28.20 -10.03 19.47
N GLN A 39 28.96 -11.03 19.95
CA GLN A 39 30.38 -11.14 19.65
C GLN A 39 30.59 -12.05 18.44
N GLU A 40 31.20 -11.52 17.38
CA GLU A 40 31.62 -12.24 16.18
C GLU A 40 32.97 -11.70 15.71
N ASN A 41 34.02 -12.53 15.82
CA ASN A 41 35.40 -12.10 15.58
C ASN A 41 35.89 -12.43 14.16
N GLY A 42 34.99 -12.82 13.24
CA GLY A 42 35.31 -13.16 11.86
C GLY A 42 35.79 -11.97 11.00
N ALA A 43 35.45 -10.75 11.37
CA ALA A 43 35.92 -9.53 10.73
C ALA A 43 36.16 -8.41 11.78
N PRO A 44 37.19 -7.57 11.62
CA PRO A 44 37.54 -6.51 12.59
C PRO A 44 36.64 -5.28 12.40
N VAL A 45 35.32 -5.49 12.48
CA VAL A 45 34.30 -4.46 12.39
C VAL A 45 33.29 -4.60 13.53
N VAL A 46 32.69 -3.50 13.91
CA VAL A 46 31.68 -3.42 14.96
C VAL A 46 30.57 -2.45 14.55
N THR A 47 29.32 -2.85 14.77
CA THR A 47 28.14 -2.00 14.61
C THR A 47 27.60 -1.69 15.99
N THR A 48 27.46 -0.39 16.30
CA THR A 48 26.70 0.12 17.45
C THR A 48 25.42 0.74 16.89
N GLY A 49 24.27 0.45 17.50
CA GLY A 49 23.03 1.06 17.06
C GLY A 49 22.00 1.17 18.17
N VAL A 50 21.15 2.17 18.09
CA VAL A 50 20.08 2.43 19.06
C VAL A 50 18.75 2.48 18.32
N MET A 51 17.83 1.59 18.70
CA MET A 51 16.46 1.58 18.22
C MET A 51 15.54 2.20 19.25
N TYR A 52 14.89 3.30 18.89
CA TYR A 52 13.90 3.98 19.73
C TYR A 52 12.50 3.48 19.39
N GLN A 53 11.69 3.23 20.43
CA GLN A 53 10.30 2.82 20.30
C GLN A 53 9.39 4.03 20.01
N VAL A 54 9.66 4.72 18.91
CA VAL A 54 8.90 5.87 18.41
C VAL A 54 8.92 5.85 16.89
N GLY A 55 7.76 5.93 16.25
CA GLY A 55 7.64 6.08 14.80
C GLY A 55 6.52 7.05 14.45
N ALA A 56 6.17 7.11 13.17
CA ALA A 56 5.13 8.05 12.70
C ALA A 56 3.75 7.81 13.35
N LYS A 57 3.48 6.60 13.85
CA LYS A 57 2.22 6.31 14.55
C LYS A 57 2.10 6.99 15.92
N ASP A 58 3.22 7.36 16.51
CA ASP A 58 3.31 7.93 17.86
C ASP A 58 3.23 9.48 17.82
N GLU A 59 3.00 10.06 16.63
CA GLU A 59 2.88 11.50 16.39
C GLU A 59 1.51 12.05 16.82
N GLU A 60 1.48 13.33 17.19
CA GLU A 60 0.24 14.01 17.53
C GLU A 60 -0.54 14.35 16.25
N PRO A 61 -1.89 14.26 16.26
CA PRO A 61 -2.70 14.65 15.10
C PRO A 61 -2.44 16.10 14.67
N GLY A 62 -2.17 16.30 13.36
CA GLY A 62 -1.80 17.62 12.82
C GLY A 62 -0.34 18.02 13.05
N ARG A 63 0.51 17.06 13.43
CA ARG A 63 1.98 17.19 13.57
C ARG A 63 2.69 16.00 12.94
N THR A 64 2.31 15.67 11.70
CA THR A 64 2.88 14.52 11.01
C THR A 64 4.31 14.75 10.55
N GLY A 65 5.11 13.68 10.51
CA GLY A 65 6.51 13.68 10.05
C GLY A 65 7.55 13.98 11.12
N PHE A 66 7.15 14.23 12.36
CA PHE A 66 8.07 14.51 13.48
C PHE A 66 9.07 13.39 13.73
N ALA A 67 8.67 12.12 13.68
CA ALA A 67 9.58 11.00 13.92
C ALA A 67 10.68 10.95 12.84
N HIS A 68 10.32 11.14 11.57
CA HIS A 68 11.27 11.21 10.46
C HIS A 68 12.11 12.50 10.52
N PHE A 69 11.51 13.63 10.91
CA PHE A 69 12.24 14.87 11.10
C PHE A 69 13.32 14.72 12.18
N PHE A 70 13.01 14.04 13.28
CA PHE A 70 13.98 13.73 14.33
C PHE A 70 15.12 12.84 13.86
N GLU A 71 14.87 11.95 12.90
CA GLU A 71 15.94 11.22 12.22
C GLU A 71 17.01 12.17 11.67
N HIS A 72 16.59 13.24 11.00
CA HIS A 72 17.49 14.25 10.46
C HIS A 72 18.08 15.15 11.54
N LEU A 73 17.24 15.63 12.45
CA LEU A 73 17.60 16.61 13.46
C LEU A 73 18.67 16.08 14.43
N LEU A 74 18.65 14.78 14.72
CA LEU A 74 19.65 14.15 15.58
C LEU A 74 21.02 13.92 14.93
N PHE A 75 21.20 14.32 13.66
CA PHE A 75 22.52 14.47 13.03
C PHE A 75 23.05 15.91 13.06
N GLU A 76 22.24 16.89 13.46
CA GLU A 76 22.63 18.31 13.46
C GLU A 76 23.60 18.68 14.59
N GLY A 77 23.87 17.77 15.53
CA GLY A 77 24.90 17.92 16.55
C GLY A 77 24.39 17.69 17.98
N THR A 78 25.34 17.71 18.90
CA THR A 78 25.12 17.51 20.34
C THR A 78 25.86 18.59 21.11
N GLU A 79 25.82 18.55 22.45
CA GLU A 79 26.66 19.44 23.26
C GLU A 79 28.15 19.31 22.90
N ASN A 80 28.65 18.08 22.71
CA ASN A 80 30.07 17.81 22.44
C ASN A 80 30.41 17.51 20.96
N ILE A 81 29.41 17.35 20.08
CA ILE A 81 29.60 17.17 18.64
C ILE A 81 29.04 18.39 17.91
N GLU A 82 29.92 19.20 17.32
CA GLU A 82 29.51 20.39 16.58
C GLU A 82 28.63 20.05 15.36
N ARG A 83 27.81 21.02 14.95
CA ARG A 83 26.94 20.90 13.78
C ARG A 83 27.71 20.57 12.52
N GLY A 84 27.23 19.55 11.79
CA GLY A 84 27.87 19.04 10.58
C GLY A 84 29.12 18.18 10.82
N LYS A 85 29.54 17.97 12.08
CA LYS A 85 30.72 17.14 12.40
C LYS A 85 30.44 15.66 12.59
N TRP A 86 29.18 15.27 12.69
CA TRP A 86 28.81 13.86 12.83
C TRP A 86 29.43 12.99 11.73
N PHE A 87 29.15 13.32 10.47
CA PHE A 87 29.64 12.57 9.31
C PHE A 87 31.15 12.70 9.09
N ASP A 88 31.75 13.84 9.48
CA ASP A 88 33.20 14.05 9.48
C ASP A 88 33.90 13.05 10.43
N ILE A 89 33.36 12.89 11.65
CA ILE A 89 33.89 11.95 12.65
C ILE A 89 33.77 10.52 12.14
N VAL A 90 32.60 10.14 11.58
CA VAL A 90 32.39 8.79 11.02
C VAL A 90 33.41 8.50 9.91
N SER A 91 33.53 9.39 8.93
CA SER A 91 34.40 9.20 7.77
C SER A 91 35.88 9.21 8.15
N ALA A 92 36.31 10.10 9.06
CA ALA A 92 37.69 10.19 9.52
C ALA A 92 38.16 8.93 10.27
N ASN A 93 37.22 8.19 10.87
CA ASN A 93 37.48 6.95 11.60
C ASN A 93 37.20 5.68 10.77
N GLY A 94 37.02 5.82 9.44
CA GLY A 94 36.81 4.71 8.51
C GLY A 94 35.46 4.01 8.69
N GLY A 95 34.49 4.69 9.29
CA GLY A 95 33.16 4.15 9.53
C GLY A 95 32.15 4.48 8.43
N SER A 96 30.96 3.90 8.60
CA SER A 96 29.75 4.23 7.85
C SER A 96 28.57 4.27 8.80
N ASN A 97 27.64 5.18 8.60
CA ASN A 97 26.46 5.30 9.44
C ASN A 97 25.21 5.50 8.61
N ASN A 98 24.06 5.24 9.22
CA ASN A 98 22.78 5.61 8.66
C ASN A 98 21.72 5.70 9.74
N ALA A 99 20.54 6.16 9.37
CA ALA A 99 19.34 6.03 10.16
C ALA A 99 18.16 5.65 9.25
N ASN A 100 17.03 5.28 9.86
CA ASN A 100 15.75 5.20 9.18
C ASN A 100 14.59 5.18 10.16
N THR A 101 13.46 5.69 9.71
CA THR A 101 12.20 5.77 10.45
C THR A 101 11.11 4.98 9.76
N THR A 102 10.27 4.32 10.54
CA THR A 102 9.06 3.64 10.06
C THR A 102 7.84 4.14 10.82
N GLN A 103 6.69 3.51 10.57
CA GLN A 103 5.49 3.73 11.37
C GLN A 103 5.69 3.40 12.86
N ASP A 104 6.58 2.45 13.21
CA ASP A 104 6.67 1.88 14.56
C ASP A 104 7.94 2.25 15.35
N ARG A 105 9.01 2.68 14.66
CA ARG A 105 10.33 2.92 15.27
C ARG A 105 11.21 3.88 14.47
N THR A 106 12.25 4.37 15.12
CA THR A 106 13.41 5.05 14.53
C THR A 106 14.67 4.33 14.95
N TYR A 107 15.59 4.06 14.01
CA TYR A 107 16.85 3.36 14.28
C TYR A 107 18.02 4.15 13.73
N TYR A 108 19.06 4.29 14.55
CA TYR A 108 20.33 4.86 14.17
C TYR A 108 21.43 3.86 14.43
N TYR A 109 22.47 3.88 13.59
CA TYR A 109 23.62 3.03 13.78
C TYR A 109 24.88 3.56 13.10
N GLU A 110 26.02 3.21 13.68
CA GLU A 110 27.34 3.40 13.12
C GLU A 110 28.08 2.06 13.07
N THR A 111 28.75 1.81 11.95
CA THR A 111 29.67 0.68 11.78
C THR A 111 31.08 1.23 11.63
N PHE A 112 31.99 0.73 12.47
CA PHE A 112 33.38 1.14 12.52
C PHE A 112 34.33 -0.06 12.51
N PRO A 113 35.63 0.13 12.20
CA PRO A 113 36.67 -0.80 12.60
C PRO A 113 36.62 -1.05 14.12
N SER A 114 36.86 -2.28 14.58
CA SER A 114 36.67 -2.67 16.00
C SER A 114 37.43 -1.82 17.01
N ASN A 115 38.60 -1.29 16.63
CA ASN A 115 39.40 -0.41 17.48
C ASN A 115 38.74 0.95 17.76
N ASN A 116 37.64 1.27 17.08
CA ASN A 116 36.86 2.49 17.24
C ASN A 116 35.48 2.23 17.89
N LEU A 117 35.27 1.09 18.55
CA LEU A 117 34.03 0.81 19.31
C LEU A 117 33.67 1.93 20.28
N GLU A 118 34.66 2.44 21.02
CA GLU A 118 34.45 3.52 21.99
C GLU A 118 33.88 4.79 21.33
N ILE A 119 34.29 5.10 20.10
CA ILE A 119 33.75 6.22 19.32
C ILE A 119 32.27 5.99 18.99
N GLY A 120 31.89 4.80 18.54
CA GLY A 120 30.49 4.47 18.26
C GLY A 120 29.61 4.57 19.50
N LEU A 121 30.05 4.02 20.64
CA LEU A 121 29.34 4.13 21.91
C LEU A 121 29.21 5.57 22.39
N TRP A 122 30.29 6.34 22.33
CA TRP A 122 30.29 7.75 22.69
C TRP A 122 29.30 8.55 21.82
N MET A 123 29.35 8.38 20.50
CA MET A 123 28.46 9.09 19.58
C MET A 123 26.99 8.79 19.86
N GLU A 124 26.58 7.52 19.94
CA GLU A 124 25.19 7.16 20.24
C GLU A 124 24.75 7.64 21.63
N SER A 125 25.64 7.61 22.62
CA SER A 125 25.34 8.16 23.95
C SER A 125 25.13 9.67 23.93
N GLU A 126 25.92 10.41 23.13
CA GLU A 126 25.78 11.86 22.95
C GLU A 126 24.45 12.22 22.28
N ARG A 127 24.04 11.43 21.28
CA ARG A 127 22.74 11.62 20.61
C ARG A 127 21.56 11.43 21.58
N MET A 128 21.66 10.47 22.49
CA MET A 128 20.64 10.20 23.49
C MET A 128 20.62 11.24 24.61
N LEU A 129 21.80 11.62 25.12
CA LEU A 129 21.93 12.44 26.31
C LEU A 129 21.83 13.94 26.02
N HIS A 130 22.54 14.43 25.01
CA HIS A 130 22.77 15.86 24.77
C HIS A 130 22.46 16.34 23.35
N PRO A 131 21.36 15.93 22.69
CA PRO A 131 21.06 16.42 21.35
C PRO A 131 20.75 17.92 21.36
N LYS A 132 21.31 18.67 20.41
CA LYS A 132 21.03 20.11 20.27
C LYS A 132 19.80 20.35 19.39
N ILE A 133 18.66 20.55 20.04
CA ILE A 133 17.39 20.89 19.38
C ILE A 133 17.22 22.41 19.35
N GLU A 134 17.68 23.03 18.26
CA GLU A 134 17.71 24.48 18.09
C GLU A 134 16.97 24.93 16.83
N GLN A 135 16.47 26.18 16.84
CA GLN A 135 15.72 26.74 15.72
C GLN A 135 16.47 26.66 14.39
N VAL A 136 17.78 26.92 14.39
CA VAL A 136 18.59 26.88 13.16
C VAL A 136 18.63 25.48 12.54
N GLY A 137 18.66 24.42 13.37
CA GLY A 137 18.60 23.03 12.93
C GLY A 137 17.23 22.70 12.38
N VAL A 138 16.16 23.10 13.08
CA VAL A 138 14.77 22.94 12.63
C VAL A 138 14.54 23.64 11.29
N ASP A 139 14.89 24.92 11.15
CA ASP A 139 14.69 25.68 9.92
C ASP A 139 15.40 25.03 8.72
N THR A 140 16.63 24.56 8.94
CA THR A 140 17.42 23.91 7.88
C THR A 140 16.82 22.57 7.50
N GLN A 141 16.56 21.70 8.48
CA GLN A 141 16.08 20.35 8.22
C GLN A 141 14.64 20.34 7.72
N ASN A 142 13.83 21.35 8.04
CA ASN A 142 12.48 21.47 7.50
C ASN A 142 12.49 21.60 5.97
N GLU A 143 13.38 22.44 5.42
CA GLU A 143 13.48 22.58 3.96
C GLU A 143 14.08 21.33 3.31
N VAL A 144 15.02 20.64 3.98
CA VAL A 144 15.59 19.37 3.50
C VAL A 144 14.52 18.27 3.43
N VAL A 145 13.73 18.08 4.49
CA VAL A 145 12.67 17.06 4.54
C VAL A 145 11.58 17.35 3.52
N LYS A 146 11.19 18.62 3.33
CA LYS A 146 10.24 19.00 2.27
C LYS A 146 10.79 18.66 0.89
N GLU A 147 12.07 18.93 0.63
CA GLU A 147 12.67 18.62 -0.66
C GLU A 147 12.82 17.11 -0.87
N GLU A 148 13.14 16.36 0.17
CA GLU A 148 13.12 14.90 0.14
C GLU A 148 11.73 14.38 -0.22
N LYS A 149 10.68 14.89 0.43
CA LYS A 149 9.29 14.53 0.11
C LYS A 149 8.97 14.81 -1.35
N ARG A 150 9.36 15.97 -1.87
CA ARG A 150 9.20 16.29 -3.30
C ARG A 150 9.96 15.30 -4.18
N GLN A 151 11.21 15.02 -3.86
CA GLN A 151 12.08 14.17 -4.67
C GLN A 151 11.65 12.70 -4.66
N ARG A 152 11.26 12.17 -3.49
CA ARG A 152 10.98 10.74 -3.29
C ARG A 152 9.51 10.37 -3.50
N ILE A 153 8.60 11.31 -3.31
CA ILE A 153 7.15 11.05 -3.35
C ILE A 153 6.46 11.88 -4.43
N ASP A 154 6.50 13.21 -4.32
CA ASP A 154 5.59 14.07 -5.11
C ASP A 154 6.01 14.19 -6.60
N ASN A 155 7.31 14.19 -6.87
CA ASN A 155 7.91 14.27 -8.22
C ASN A 155 8.52 12.94 -8.67
N ALA A 156 8.37 11.86 -7.89
CA ALA A 156 8.84 10.54 -8.25
C ALA A 156 7.71 9.74 -8.91
N PRO A 157 7.91 9.16 -10.11
CA PRO A 157 6.95 8.24 -10.71
C PRO A 157 6.58 7.12 -9.74
N TYR A 158 5.28 6.95 -9.46
CA TYR A 158 4.74 5.99 -8.49
C TYR A 158 5.20 6.21 -7.04
N GLY A 159 5.75 7.38 -6.71
CA GLY A 159 6.25 7.69 -5.36
C GLY A 159 5.18 7.51 -4.29
N ALA A 160 3.94 7.93 -4.57
CA ALA A 160 2.82 7.76 -3.64
C ALA A 160 2.41 6.30 -3.40
N ILE A 161 2.74 5.40 -4.33
CA ILE A 161 2.53 3.95 -4.16
C ILE A 161 3.70 3.33 -3.38
N VAL A 162 4.94 3.67 -3.74
CA VAL A 162 6.16 3.15 -3.10
C VAL A 162 6.23 3.55 -1.62
N TYR A 163 5.90 4.80 -1.30
CA TYR A 163 5.85 5.32 0.07
C TYR A 163 4.45 5.25 0.68
N ARG A 164 3.51 4.57 0.01
CA ARG A 164 2.15 4.26 0.45
C ARG A 164 1.23 5.45 0.81
N THR A 165 1.64 6.69 0.58
CA THR A 165 0.83 7.90 0.82
C THR A 165 -0.45 7.94 -0.03
N GLY A 166 -0.47 7.26 -1.17
CA GLY A 166 -1.65 7.08 -2.03
C GLY A 166 -2.52 5.87 -1.65
N ILE A 167 -2.10 5.04 -0.70
CA ILE A 167 -2.78 3.79 -0.32
C ILE A 167 -3.32 3.85 1.11
N ASP A 168 -2.45 4.13 2.09
CA ASP A 168 -2.75 3.87 3.49
C ASP A 168 -3.87 4.76 4.05
N LYS A 169 -3.98 5.99 3.56
CA LYS A 169 -5.07 6.92 3.89
C LYS A 169 -6.47 6.38 3.55
N HIS A 170 -6.55 5.43 2.61
CA HIS A 170 -7.81 4.79 2.20
C HIS A 170 -8.11 3.50 2.99
N LEU A 171 -7.08 2.90 3.60
CA LEU A 171 -7.20 1.71 4.45
C LEU A 171 -7.56 2.10 5.88
N PHE A 172 -6.80 3.04 6.46
CA PHE A 172 -6.92 3.46 7.85
C PHE A 172 -7.58 4.83 7.93
N LYS A 173 -8.76 4.89 8.56
CA LYS A 173 -9.52 6.13 8.77
C LYS A 173 -9.28 6.72 10.16
N LYS A 174 -9.01 5.85 11.14
CA LYS A 174 -8.77 6.23 12.54
C LYS A 174 -7.31 5.97 12.94
N HIS A 175 -6.73 4.86 12.47
CA HIS A 175 -5.38 4.47 12.89
C HIS A 175 -4.31 5.39 12.28
N PRO A 176 -3.28 5.80 13.05
CA PRO A 176 -2.19 6.66 12.56
C PRO A 176 -1.42 6.10 11.35
N TYR A 177 -1.47 4.79 11.13
CA TYR A 177 -0.90 4.16 9.93
C TYR A 177 -1.44 4.69 8.60
N GLY A 178 -2.59 5.40 8.60
CA GLY A 178 -3.08 6.11 7.42
C GLY A 178 -2.25 7.34 7.05
N GLN A 179 -1.35 7.79 7.92
CA GLN A 179 -0.53 8.98 7.75
C GLN A 179 0.85 8.65 7.17
N SER A 180 1.44 9.64 6.52
CA SER A 180 2.75 9.54 5.88
C SER A 180 3.87 9.62 6.92
N VAL A 181 4.87 8.72 6.84
CA VAL A 181 6.05 8.76 7.72
C VAL A 181 6.84 10.06 7.58
N ILE A 182 6.94 10.61 6.35
CA ILE A 182 7.64 11.87 6.11
C ILE A 182 6.80 13.11 6.49
N GLY A 183 5.50 12.92 6.78
CA GLY A 183 4.57 14.00 7.10
C GLY A 183 3.97 14.74 5.91
N SER A 184 3.09 15.68 6.24
CA SER A 184 2.42 16.58 5.31
C SER A 184 3.15 17.93 5.21
N MET A 185 3.05 18.61 4.05
CA MET A 185 3.65 19.94 3.90
C MET A 185 3.06 20.96 4.89
N GLU A 186 1.77 20.82 5.24
CA GLU A 186 1.10 21.69 6.20
C GLU A 186 1.68 21.52 7.61
N ASP A 187 1.78 20.28 8.08
CA ASP A 187 2.27 19.99 9.43
C ASP A 187 3.76 20.35 9.58
N LEU A 188 4.57 20.07 8.56
CA LEU A 188 5.99 20.46 8.53
C LEU A 188 6.18 21.98 8.57
N ASN A 189 5.25 22.76 7.98
CA ASN A 189 5.28 24.22 8.06
C ASN A 189 4.79 24.77 9.40
N ALA A 190 3.89 24.04 10.07
CA ALA A 190 3.26 24.46 11.31
C ALA A 190 4.06 24.10 12.58
N ALA A 191 5.08 23.24 12.45
CA ALA A 191 5.86 22.73 13.57
C ALA A 191 6.67 23.83 14.30
N GLU A 192 6.58 23.86 15.62
CA GLU A 192 7.30 24.81 16.48
C GLU A 192 8.48 24.16 17.22
N LEU A 193 9.55 24.92 17.51
CA LEU A 193 10.73 24.41 18.23
C LEU A 193 10.41 23.72 19.56
N SER A 194 9.46 24.27 20.32
CA SER A 194 9.01 23.73 21.60
C SER A 194 8.38 22.34 21.46
N GLU A 195 7.71 22.07 20.34
CA GLU A 195 7.11 20.77 20.03
C GLU A 195 8.21 19.74 19.73
N PHE A 196 9.26 20.13 19.02
CA PHE A 196 10.44 19.26 18.84
C PHE A 196 11.09 18.94 20.19
N GLN A 197 11.38 19.93 21.01
CA GLN A 197 11.98 19.70 22.34
C GLN A 197 11.11 18.75 23.20
N SER A 198 9.79 18.94 23.18
CA SER A 198 8.85 18.07 23.89
C SER A 198 8.84 16.64 23.33
N PHE A 199 8.92 16.49 22.01
CA PHE A 199 8.99 15.18 21.36
C PHE A 199 10.28 14.43 21.72
N ASN A 200 11.42 15.13 21.73
CA ASN A 200 12.70 14.58 22.17
C ASN A 200 12.61 14.06 23.61
N ASP A 201 12.14 14.92 24.53
CA ASP A 201 12.06 14.59 25.96
C ASP A 201 11.08 13.45 26.25
N LYS A 202 10.04 13.28 25.42
CA LYS A 202 9.07 12.19 25.53
C LYS A 202 9.60 10.85 25.01
N TYR A 203 10.29 10.85 23.87
CA TYR A 203 10.55 9.60 23.13
C TYR A 203 12.01 9.12 23.15
N TYR A 204 12.99 10.02 23.27
CA TYR A 204 14.42 9.71 23.19
C TYR A 204 15.01 9.51 24.58
N ASN A 205 14.58 8.44 25.25
CA ASN A 205 14.98 8.08 26.61
C ASN A 205 15.54 6.65 26.68
N PRO A 206 16.47 6.36 27.61
CA PRO A 206 16.96 5.00 27.87
C PRO A 206 15.85 3.94 27.99
N ASN A 207 14.81 4.24 28.77
CA ASN A 207 13.67 3.33 29.03
C ASN A 207 12.76 3.06 27.83
N ASN A 208 13.00 3.72 26.68
CA ASN A 208 12.23 3.61 25.45
C ASN A 208 13.12 3.16 24.27
N ALA A 209 14.30 2.63 24.55
CA ALA A 209 15.31 2.28 23.55
C ALA A 209 15.92 0.89 23.78
N THR A 210 16.41 0.30 22.69
CA THR A 210 17.26 -0.88 22.69
C THR A 210 18.60 -0.54 22.05
N LEU A 211 19.68 -0.64 22.82
CA LEU A 211 21.05 -0.55 22.34
C LEU A 211 21.51 -1.94 21.87
N VAL A 212 22.09 -2.00 20.67
CA VAL A 212 22.73 -3.20 20.14
C VAL A 212 24.19 -2.91 19.79
N VAL A 213 25.08 -3.81 20.21
CA VAL A 213 26.48 -3.81 19.79
C VAL A 213 26.83 -5.19 19.24
N ALA A 214 27.14 -5.26 17.95
CA ALA A 214 27.46 -6.50 17.27
C ALA A 214 28.83 -6.40 16.57
N GLY A 215 29.64 -7.46 16.61
CA GLY A 215 30.90 -7.54 15.86
C GLY A 215 32.07 -8.04 16.70
N ASP A 216 33.29 -7.67 16.31
CA ASP A 216 34.51 -8.08 16.99
C ASP A 216 34.71 -7.26 18.28
N ILE A 217 34.13 -7.75 19.36
CA ILE A 217 34.07 -7.09 20.66
C ILE A 217 34.52 -8.02 21.80
N ASP A 218 35.03 -7.43 22.88
CA ASP A 218 35.15 -8.13 24.17
C ASP A 218 33.92 -7.79 25.02
N ILE A 219 33.11 -8.80 25.36
CA ILE A 219 31.84 -8.58 26.07
C ILE A 219 32.03 -7.83 27.38
N ASN A 220 33.05 -8.15 28.19
CA ASN A 220 33.21 -7.54 29.51
C ASN A 220 33.67 -6.09 29.42
N LYS A 221 34.61 -5.79 28.52
CA LYS A 221 35.03 -4.40 28.25
C LYS A 221 33.88 -3.59 27.66
N THR A 222 33.11 -4.18 26.76
CA THR A 222 31.95 -3.52 26.12
C THR A 222 30.87 -3.19 27.14
N LYS A 223 30.52 -4.13 28.02
CA LYS A 223 29.58 -3.87 29.13
C LYS A 223 30.04 -2.71 30.01
N LYS A 224 31.33 -2.64 30.32
CA LYS A 224 31.89 -1.53 31.11
C LYS A 224 31.74 -0.19 30.38
N MET A 225 32.11 -0.12 29.09
CA MET A 225 31.96 1.12 28.32
C MET A 225 30.50 1.54 28.20
N ILE A 226 29.58 0.58 28.02
CA ILE A 226 28.14 0.85 27.97
C ILE A 226 27.64 1.42 29.30
N GLU A 227 28.05 0.84 30.42
CA GLU A 227 27.73 1.38 31.74
C GLU A 227 28.27 2.81 31.91
N ASP A 228 29.52 3.05 31.52
CA ASP A 228 30.18 4.36 31.64
C ASP A 228 29.51 5.44 30.76
N TYR A 229 29.07 5.11 29.54
CA TYR A 229 28.46 6.06 28.59
C TYR A 229 26.95 6.21 28.71
N PHE A 230 26.22 5.10 28.90
CA PHE A 230 24.75 5.10 28.89
C PHE A 230 24.15 5.02 30.29
N GLY A 231 24.84 4.46 31.28
CA GLY A 231 24.34 4.30 32.65
C GLY A 231 23.94 5.62 33.32
N PRO A 232 24.74 6.70 33.22
CA PRO A 232 24.39 8.00 33.80
C PRO A 232 23.24 8.75 33.13
N ILE A 233 22.74 8.30 31.98
CA ILE A 233 21.68 9.00 31.24
C ILE A 233 20.37 8.88 32.00
N GLU A 234 19.82 10.00 32.44
CA GLU A 234 18.53 10.07 33.13
C GLU A 234 17.37 10.04 32.13
N ASN A 235 16.26 9.38 32.51
CA ASN A 235 15.02 9.46 31.74
C ASN A 235 14.30 10.78 32.03
N LYS A 236 13.97 11.52 30.98
CA LYS A 236 13.18 12.76 31.05
C LYS A 236 11.67 12.48 31.10
N ALA A 237 11.25 11.31 30.64
CA ALA A 237 9.87 10.85 30.65
C ALA A 237 9.75 9.39 31.11
N PRO A 238 8.60 8.98 31.68
CA PRO A 238 8.30 7.57 31.88
C PRO A 238 8.22 6.85 30.52
N ARG A 239 8.46 5.54 30.52
CA ARG A 239 8.32 4.71 29.32
C ARG A 239 6.93 4.95 28.69
N ASN A 240 6.91 5.18 27.38
CA ASN A 240 5.69 5.51 26.67
C ASN A 240 4.66 4.37 26.75
N MET A 241 3.48 4.70 27.27
CA MET A 241 2.34 3.79 27.24
C MET A 241 1.59 4.00 25.92
N ARG A 242 1.65 3.00 25.04
CA ARG A 242 0.97 3.06 23.75
C ARG A 242 -0.53 2.93 23.91
N THR A 243 -1.25 3.82 23.25
CA THR A 243 -2.70 3.76 23.11
C THR A 243 -3.07 2.73 22.04
N VAL A 244 -3.92 1.78 22.40
CA VAL A 244 -4.48 0.84 21.43
C VAL A 244 -5.57 1.55 20.65
N ILE A 245 -5.30 1.85 19.38
CA ILE A 245 -6.29 2.40 18.46
C ILE A 245 -6.81 1.24 17.61
N VAL A 246 -8.13 1.03 17.64
CA VAL A 246 -8.77 -0.05 16.89
C VAL A 246 -9.43 0.53 15.63
N GLU A 247 -9.05 0.01 14.47
CA GLU A 247 -9.69 0.30 13.20
C GLU A 247 -10.91 -0.61 12.98
N GLU A 248 -11.97 -0.05 12.40
CA GLU A 248 -13.14 -0.86 12.02
C GLU A 248 -12.78 -1.78 10.84
N PRO A 249 -13.17 -3.06 10.86
CA PRO A 249 -12.96 -3.95 9.72
C PRO A 249 -13.55 -3.38 8.43
N ILE A 250 -12.85 -3.59 7.32
CA ILE A 250 -13.40 -3.32 5.99
C ILE A 250 -14.42 -4.42 5.67
N THR A 251 -15.70 -4.06 5.55
CA THR A 251 -16.79 -5.02 5.29
C THR A 251 -17.33 -4.98 3.87
N SER A 252 -16.98 -3.95 3.10
CA SER A 252 -17.25 -3.80 1.68
C SER A 252 -16.03 -3.24 0.96
N THR A 253 -15.86 -3.60 -0.32
CA THR A 253 -14.80 -3.06 -1.18
C THR A 253 -14.81 -1.54 -1.15
N ARG A 254 -13.66 -0.94 -0.87
CA ARG A 254 -13.45 0.51 -1.01
C ARG A 254 -12.85 0.76 -2.38
N TYR A 255 -13.38 1.74 -3.09
CA TYR A 255 -12.83 2.18 -4.37
C TYR A 255 -12.15 3.53 -4.20
N ALA A 256 -10.97 3.68 -4.77
CA ALA A 256 -10.26 4.95 -4.82
C ALA A 256 -9.62 5.16 -6.20
N THR A 257 -9.40 6.43 -6.53
CA THR A 257 -8.62 6.82 -7.69
C THR A 257 -7.62 7.88 -7.23
N GLU A 258 -6.36 7.67 -7.56
CA GLU A 258 -5.27 8.63 -7.31
C GLU A 258 -4.59 8.92 -8.64
N TYR A 259 -3.95 10.07 -8.74
CA TYR A 259 -3.38 10.57 -9.97
C TYR A 259 -1.91 10.94 -9.78
N ASP A 260 -1.09 10.69 -10.80
CA ASP A 260 0.33 11.01 -10.80
C ASP A 260 0.73 11.61 -12.15
N ALA A 261 1.14 12.87 -12.11
CA ALA A 261 1.56 13.60 -13.30
C ALA A 261 2.89 13.10 -13.87
N ASN A 262 3.65 12.31 -13.10
CA ASN A 262 4.98 11.83 -13.46
C ASN A 262 4.96 10.43 -14.12
N ILE A 263 3.79 9.80 -14.25
CA ILE A 263 3.65 8.49 -14.89
C ILE A 263 2.94 8.61 -16.23
N GLN A 264 3.13 7.59 -17.07
CA GLN A 264 2.37 7.39 -18.31
C GLN A 264 1.59 6.07 -18.28
N ILE A 265 1.92 5.17 -17.37
CA ILE A 265 1.38 3.82 -17.32
C ILE A 265 0.56 3.69 -16.04
N PRO A 266 -0.76 3.51 -16.13
CA PRO A 266 -1.60 3.40 -14.95
C PRO A 266 -1.39 2.06 -14.24
N VAL A 267 -1.71 2.03 -12.95
CA VAL A 267 -1.61 0.83 -12.09
C VAL A 267 -2.97 0.47 -11.54
N LYS A 268 -3.31 -0.82 -11.60
CA LYS A 268 -4.40 -1.39 -10.80
C LYS A 268 -3.83 -1.96 -9.50
N ILE A 269 -4.39 -1.59 -8.36
CA ILE A 269 -3.92 -2.02 -7.03
C ILE A 269 -5.07 -2.59 -6.23
N PHE A 270 -4.82 -3.73 -5.58
CA PHE A 270 -5.60 -4.23 -4.45
C PHE A 270 -4.76 -4.11 -3.18
N SER A 271 -5.36 -3.62 -2.09
CA SER A 271 -4.70 -3.58 -0.79
C SER A 271 -5.63 -4.04 0.32
N TYR A 272 -5.10 -4.81 1.26
CA TYR A 272 -5.82 -5.49 2.33
C TYR A 272 -5.19 -5.14 3.67
N VAL A 273 -6.00 -5.04 4.72
CA VAL A 273 -5.50 -5.03 6.10
C VAL A 273 -5.27 -6.48 6.53
N THR A 274 -4.08 -6.76 7.03
CA THR A 274 -3.62 -8.11 7.41
C THR A 274 -3.17 -8.13 8.89
N PRO A 275 -2.83 -9.29 9.44
CA PRO A 275 -2.36 -9.43 10.82
C PRO A 275 -1.13 -8.58 11.14
N LYS A 276 -1.00 -8.23 12.43
CA LYS A 276 0.21 -7.62 12.97
C LYS A 276 1.42 -8.55 12.88
N SER A 277 2.60 -7.97 12.89
CA SER A 277 3.88 -8.64 12.63
C SER A 277 4.24 -9.82 13.52
N VAL A 278 3.76 -9.85 14.76
CA VAL A 278 4.00 -10.96 15.70
C VAL A 278 3.14 -12.20 15.44
N GLU A 279 2.13 -12.09 14.57
CA GLU A 279 1.23 -13.20 14.26
C GLU A 279 1.78 -14.06 13.13
N ARG A 280 1.68 -15.39 13.27
CA ARG A 280 2.18 -16.35 12.27
C ARG A 280 1.65 -16.08 10.87
N ASP A 281 0.41 -15.61 10.74
CA ASP A 281 -0.23 -15.36 9.46
C ASP A 281 0.43 -14.21 8.68
N ALA A 282 1.13 -13.29 9.35
CA ALA A 282 1.96 -12.27 8.69
C ALA A 282 3.06 -12.91 7.83
N TYR A 283 3.72 -13.95 8.34
CA TYR A 283 4.74 -14.71 7.59
C TYR A 283 4.14 -15.48 6.40
N VAL A 284 2.89 -15.94 6.52
CA VAL A 284 2.18 -16.63 5.44
C VAL A 284 1.82 -15.66 4.31
N ILE A 285 1.52 -14.39 4.62
CA ILE A 285 1.30 -13.33 3.64
C ILE A 285 2.57 -13.07 2.80
N ASP A 286 3.76 -13.17 3.39
CA ASP A 286 5.02 -13.05 2.63
C ASP A 286 5.18 -14.20 1.62
N TYR A 287 4.80 -15.42 2.00
CA TYR A 287 4.76 -16.56 1.08
C TYR A 287 3.76 -16.34 -0.05
N ILE A 288 2.57 -15.81 0.24
CA ILE A 288 1.58 -15.45 -0.79
C ILE A 288 2.14 -14.42 -1.77
N SER A 289 2.81 -13.37 -1.26
CA SER A 289 3.49 -12.36 -2.08
C SER A 289 4.49 -13.01 -3.05
N ALA A 290 5.33 -13.92 -2.54
CA ALA A 290 6.35 -14.60 -3.33
C ALA A 290 5.76 -15.59 -4.36
N VAL A 291 4.61 -16.24 -4.09
CA VAL A 291 3.91 -17.05 -5.09
C VAL A 291 3.44 -16.19 -6.26
N LEU A 292 2.88 -15.01 -5.96
CA LEU A 292 2.27 -14.14 -6.96
C LEU A 292 3.31 -13.39 -7.79
N THR A 293 4.35 -12.82 -7.16
CA THR A 293 5.33 -11.96 -7.85
C THR A 293 6.81 -12.25 -7.54
N GLY A 294 7.12 -13.31 -6.78
CA GLY A 294 8.48 -13.69 -6.36
C GLY A 294 9.36 -14.28 -7.47
N GLY A 295 9.77 -13.42 -8.41
CA GLY A 295 10.70 -13.73 -9.50
C GLY A 295 10.01 -14.16 -10.80
N ALA A 296 10.82 -14.42 -11.83
CA ALA A 296 10.36 -14.65 -13.22
C ALA A 296 9.35 -15.80 -13.41
N SER A 297 9.35 -16.79 -12.51
CA SER A 297 8.44 -17.94 -12.58
C SER A 297 7.21 -17.84 -11.68
N SER A 298 6.98 -16.68 -11.05
CA SER A 298 5.80 -16.42 -10.22
C SER A 298 4.52 -16.31 -11.06
N ARG A 299 3.36 -16.53 -10.43
CA ARG A 299 2.09 -16.70 -11.16
C ARG A 299 1.70 -15.49 -11.97
N MET A 300 1.68 -14.31 -11.35
CA MET A 300 1.29 -13.07 -12.04
C MET A 300 2.34 -12.68 -13.08
N GLN A 301 3.63 -12.87 -12.80
CA GLN A 301 4.68 -12.58 -13.78
C GLN A 301 4.51 -13.44 -15.04
N LYS A 302 4.42 -14.77 -14.88
CA LYS A 302 4.25 -15.70 -16.00
C LYS A 302 2.98 -15.42 -16.78
N ARG A 303 1.86 -15.24 -16.08
CA ARG A 303 0.56 -15.08 -16.71
C ARG A 303 0.37 -13.71 -17.33
N MET A 304 0.53 -12.64 -16.54
CA MET A 304 0.15 -11.28 -16.96
C MET A 304 1.22 -10.61 -17.83
N VAL A 305 2.50 -10.90 -17.60
CA VAL A 305 3.61 -10.25 -18.33
C VAL A 305 4.09 -11.11 -19.50
N ASP A 306 4.34 -12.41 -19.25
CA ASP A 306 4.99 -13.26 -20.26
C ASP A 306 3.98 -13.90 -21.26
N GLU A 307 2.85 -14.42 -20.77
CA GLU A 307 1.87 -15.17 -21.57
C GLU A 307 0.78 -14.28 -22.18
N GLU A 308 -0.07 -13.66 -21.35
CA GLU A 308 -1.18 -12.81 -21.82
C GLU A 308 -0.70 -11.42 -22.25
N GLN A 309 0.48 -11.00 -21.78
CA GLN A 309 1.09 -9.70 -22.09
C GLN A 309 0.16 -8.50 -21.81
N ILE A 310 -0.66 -8.59 -20.77
CA ILE A 310 -1.59 -7.52 -20.36
C ILE A 310 -0.95 -6.53 -19.38
N ALA A 311 0.12 -6.94 -18.69
CA ALA A 311 0.85 -6.11 -17.74
C ALA A 311 2.29 -5.88 -18.20
N LEU A 312 2.80 -4.66 -17.98
CA LEU A 312 4.22 -4.37 -18.12
C LEU A 312 5.02 -4.92 -16.95
N GLN A 313 4.46 -4.78 -15.75
CA GLN A 313 5.07 -5.20 -14.49
C GLN A 313 3.97 -5.55 -13.49
N VAL A 314 4.29 -6.48 -12.58
CA VAL A 314 3.43 -6.87 -11.46
C VAL A 314 4.17 -6.66 -10.14
N LEU A 315 3.43 -6.41 -9.07
CA LEU A 315 3.95 -6.23 -7.72
C LEU A 315 3.05 -6.91 -6.69
N ALA A 316 3.64 -7.47 -5.65
CA ALA A 316 2.96 -7.90 -4.45
C ALA A 316 3.92 -7.88 -3.27
N PHE A 317 3.50 -7.30 -2.15
CA PHE A 317 4.29 -7.23 -0.93
C PHE A 317 3.40 -7.07 0.32
N GLY A 318 3.79 -7.80 1.37
CA GLY A 318 3.30 -7.57 2.73
C GLY A 318 4.09 -6.46 3.42
N GLN A 319 3.42 -5.72 4.29
CA GLN A 319 4.06 -4.84 5.27
C GLN A 319 3.40 -5.06 6.61
N SER A 320 4.08 -5.82 7.47
CA SER A 320 3.56 -6.18 8.78
C SER A 320 4.14 -5.24 9.84
N ASN A 321 3.31 -4.36 10.37
CA ASN A 321 3.65 -3.45 11.46
C ASN A 321 3.12 -4.00 12.80
N GLN A 322 3.42 -3.36 13.91
CA GLN A 322 3.10 -3.87 15.26
C GLN A 322 1.60 -3.93 15.58
N ASP A 323 0.81 -2.99 15.06
CA ASP A 323 -0.61 -2.89 15.38
C ASP A 323 -1.48 -3.56 14.31
N TYR A 324 -1.06 -3.45 13.05
CA TYR A 324 -1.72 -4.00 11.86
C TYR A 324 -0.69 -4.29 10.78
N GLY A 325 -0.96 -5.30 9.95
CA GLY A 325 -0.28 -5.48 8.68
C GLY A 325 -1.09 -4.92 7.52
N THR A 326 -0.43 -4.77 6.38
CA THR A 326 -1.10 -4.60 5.09
C THR A 326 -0.51 -5.55 4.06
N TYR A 327 -1.31 -5.89 3.05
CA TYR A 327 -0.83 -6.61 1.87
C TYR A 327 -1.29 -5.88 0.62
N THR A 328 -0.35 -5.51 -0.25
CA THR A 328 -0.63 -4.80 -1.49
C THR A 328 -0.21 -5.65 -2.66
N MET A 329 -1.07 -5.78 -3.66
CA MET A 329 -0.74 -6.37 -4.96
C MET A 329 -1.24 -5.48 -6.10
N GLY A 330 -0.58 -5.50 -7.24
CA GLY A 330 -0.93 -4.65 -8.36
C GLY A 330 -0.25 -5.01 -9.67
N ALA A 331 -0.70 -4.37 -10.74
CA ALA A 331 -0.17 -4.53 -12.09
C ALA A 331 -0.18 -3.19 -12.85
N LEU A 332 0.92 -2.90 -13.53
CA LEU A 332 1.06 -1.79 -14.48
C LEU A 332 0.51 -2.23 -15.83
N ALA A 333 -0.41 -1.47 -16.41
CA ALA A 333 -1.02 -1.82 -17.70
C ALA A 333 0.02 -1.84 -18.85
N LYS A 334 -0.09 -2.80 -19.77
CA LYS A 334 0.70 -2.77 -21.01
C LYS A 334 -0.12 -2.10 -22.13
N GLY A 335 0.37 -0.99 -22.67
CA GLY A 335 -0.33 -0.26 -23.72
C GLY A 335 -1.71 0.25 -23.25
N GLU A 336 -2.76 -0.02 -24.02
CA GLU A 336 -4.13 0.45 -23.76
C GLU A 336 -5.01 -0.59 -23.03
N VAL A 337 -4.40 -1.60 -22.40
CA VAL A 337 -5.14 -2.60 -21.62
C VAL A 337 -5.93 -1.94 -20.51
N ALA A 338 -7.23 -2.23 -20.43
CA ALA A 338 -8.11 -1.71 -19.40
C ALA A 338 -7.74 -2.23 -18.00
N LEU A 339 -7.75 -1.34 -16.99
CA LEU A 339 -7.47 -1.72 -15.60
C LEU A 339 -8.45 -2.76 -15.04
N SER A 340 -9.68 -2.79 -15.54
CA SER A 340 -10.66 -3.83 -15.20
C SER A 340 -10.21 -5.22 -15.63
N LYS A 341 -9.49 -5.35 -16.76
CA LYS A 341 -8.92 -6.63 -17.18
C LYS A 341 -7.78 -7.07 -16.26
N LEU A 342 -6.96 -6.12 -15.79
CA LEU A 342 -5.92 -6.43 -14.79
C LEU A 342 -6.56 -6.91 -13.47
N ALA A 343 -7.59 -6.22 -13.00
CA ALA A 343 -8.34 -6.60 -11.79
C ALA A 343 -8.95 -8.00 -11.92
N GLU A 344 -9.60 -8.31 -13.04
CA GLU A 344 -10.16 -9.64 -13.33
C GLU A 344 -9.10 -10.73 -13.20
N VAL A 345 -7.95 -10.56 -13.85
CA VAL A 345 -6.87 -11.57 -13.81
C VAL A 345 -6.22 -11.67 -12.43
N MET A 346 -6.07 -10.54 -11.72
CA MET A 346 -5.60 -10.53 -10.33
C MET A 346 -6.54 -11.29 -9.40
N ASP A 347 -7.86 -11.08 -9.55
CA ASP A 347 -8.89 -11.79 -8.79
C ASP A 347 -8.87 -13.29 -9.07
N GLU A 348 -8.72 -13.69 -10.33
CA GLU A 348 -8.59 -15.11 -10.67
C GLU A 348 -7.37 -15.77 -10.02
N GLU A 349 -6.22 -15.08 -9.94
CA GLU A 349 -5.03 -15.62 -9.25
C GLU A 349 -5.23 -15.72 -7.73
N ILE A 350 -5.94 -14.77 -7.12
CA ILE A 350 -6.36 -14.87 -5.71
C ILE A 350 -7.29 -16.07 -5.51
N VAL A 351 -8.31 -16.22 -6.36
CA VAL A 351 -9.27 -17.33 -6.27
C VAL A 351 -8.57 -18.68 -6.40
N LYS A 352 -7.56 -18.81 -7.28
CA LYS A 352 -6.73 -20.03 -7.36
C LYS A 352 -6.00 -20.31 -6.04
N LEU A 353 -5.42 -19.30 -5.39
CA LEU A 353 -4.81 -19.47 -4.06
C LEU A 353 -5.83 -19.87 -3.00
N GLN A 354 -7.07 -19.38 -3.09
CA GLN A 354 -8.14 -19.68 -2.15
C GLN A 354 -8.75 -21.07 -2.36
N THR A 355 -8.75 -21.59 -3.58
CA THR A 355 -9.47 -22.82 -3.92
C THR A 355 -8.55 -24.01 -4.12
N GLU A 356 -7.31 -23.79 -4.55
CA GLU A 356 -6.32 -24.82 -4.87
C GLU A 356 -5.14 -24.78 -3.90
N LEU A 357 -4.47 -25.92 -3.70
CA LEU A 357 -3.16 -25.93 -3.05
C LEU A 357 -2.12 -25.57 -4.10
N ILE A 358 -1.19 -24.66 -3.76
CA ILE A 358 -0.01 -24.40 -4.61
C ILE A 358 0.74 -25.70 -4.89
N SER A 359 1.46 -25.85 -6.00
CA SER A 359 2.18 -27.10 -6.28
C SER A 359 3.34 -27.33 -5.31
N GLU A 360 3.77 -28.60 -5.17
CA GLU A 360 4.94 -28.93 -4.35
C GLU A 360 6.22 -28.23 -4.83
N ARG A 361 6.33 -28.04 -6.14
CA ARG A 361 7.46 -27.33 -6.75
C ARG A 361 7.46 -25.84 -6.39
N GLU A 362 6.30 -25.19 -6.41
CA GLU A 362 6.17 -23.80 -5.95
C GLU A 362 6.52 -23.71 -4.47
N TYR A 363 5.98 -24.62 -3.65
CA TYR A 363 6.23 -24.64 -2.22
C TYR A 363 7.72 -24.80 -1.88
N GLN A 364 8.42 -25.77 -2.49
CA GLN A 364 9.86 -25.94 -2.29
C GLN A 364 10.65 -24.70 -2.72
N LYS A 365 10.24 -24.03 -3.80
CA LYS A 365 10.87 -22.77 -4.25
C LYS A 365 10.72 -21.69 -3.19
N LEU A 366 9.54 -21.53 -2.57
CA LEU A 366 9.33 -20.57 -1.49
C LEU A 366 10.26 -20.85 -0.32
N GLN A 367 10.31 -22.09 0.17
CA GLN A 367 11.20 -22.47 1.27
C GLN A 367 12.65 -22.10 0.97
N ASN A 368 13.14 -22.42 -0.23
CA ASN A 368 14.50 -22.10 -0.64
C ASN A 368 14.75 -20.57 -0.74
N GLN A 369 13.77 -19.81 -1.22
CA GLN A 369 13.90 -18.35 -1.36
C GLN A 369 14.00 -17.67 0.01
N PHE A 370 13.13 -18.04 0.95
CA PHE A 370 13.12 -17.44 2.28
C PHE A 370 14.28 -17.92 3.15
N GLU A 371 14.73 -19.17 2.98
CA GLU A 371 15.96 -19.64 3.61
C GLU A 371 17.19 -18.84 3.13
N ALA A 372 17.31 -18.61 1.81
CA ALA A 372 18.37 -17.80 1.25
C ALA A 372 18.31 -16.34 1.73
N GLN A 373 17.10 -15.75 1.81
CA GLN A 373 16.89 -14.39 2.34
C GLN A 373 17.32 -14.29 3.81
N TYR A 374 16.88 -15.23 4.65
CA TYR A 374 17.24 -15.28 6.06
C TYR A 374 18.76 -15.36 6.27
N VAL A 375 19.46 -16.21 5.50
CA VAL A 375 20.94 -16.30 5.55
C VAL A 375 21.58 -15.00 5.07
N SER A 376 21.06 -14.40 3.98
CA SER A 376 21.60 -13.15 3.44
C SER A 376 21.47 -11.98 4.43
N SER A 377 20.31 -11.84 5.08
CA SER A 377 20.05 -10.76 6.06
C SER A 377 20.96 -10.84 7.27
N ASN A 378 21.37 -12.04 7.67
CA ASN A 378 22.23 -12.28 8.84
C ASN A 378 23.70 -12.54 8.46
N SER A 379 24.11 -12.22 7.23
CA SER A 379 25.48 -12.42 6.76
C SER A 379 26.44 -11.28 7.13
N ARG A 380 25.91 -10.10 7.48
CA ARG A 380 26.68 -8.90 7.86
C ARG A 380 26.39 -8.53 9.31
N VAL A 381 27.42 -8.05 10.02
CA VAL A 381 27.33 -7.60 11.41
C VAL A 381 26.23 -6.53 11.59
N GLU A 382 26.12 -5.59 10.65
CA GLU A 382 25.06 -4.57 10.61
C GLU A 382 23.66 -5.20 10.55
N GLY A 383 23.46 -6.20 9.69
CA GLY A 383 22.17 -6.89 9.53
C GLY A 383 21.78 -7.71 10.76
N ILE A 384 22.77 -8.32 11.43
CA ILE A 384 22.58 -9.01 12.71
C ILE A 384 22.17 -7.99 13.79
N ALA A 385 22.87 -6.86 13.90
CA ALA A 385 22.54 -5.81 14.87
C ALA A 385 21.10 -5.30 14.69
N ALA A 386 20.74 -4.92 13.46
CA ALA A 386 19.39 -4.44 13.13
C ALA A 386 18.32 -5.50 13.43
N SER A 387 18.59 -6.78 13.14
CA SER A 387 17.66 -7.87 13.39
C SER A 387 17.45 -8.13 14.89
N LEU A 388 18.53 -8.17 15.68
CA LEU A 388 18.45 -8.31 17.14
C LEU A 388 17.62 -7.19 17.77
N ALA A 389 17.90 -5.93 17.42
CA ALA A 389 17.15 -4.79 17.90
C ALA A 389 15.68 -4.84 17.47
N ARG A 390 15.39 -5.20 16.20
CA ARG A 390 14.02 -5.35 15.68
C ARG A 390 13.24 -6.43 16.42
N TYR A 391 13.82 -7.61 16.60
CA TYR A 391 13.15 -8.74 17.25
C TYR A 391 12.83 -8.45 18.71
N ASN A 392 13.76 -7.82 19.43
CA ASN A 392 13.52 -7.36 20.78
C ASN A 392 12.43 -6.28 20.83
N MET A 393 12.62 -5.17 20.12
CA MET A 393 11.80 -3.98 20.23
C MET A 393 10.40 -4.15 19.64
N LEU A 394 10.31 -4.74 18.45
CA LEU A 394 9.06 -4.81 17.70
C LEU A 394 8.30 -6.11 17.95
N MET A 395 9.00 -7.22 18.18
CA MET A 395 8.38 -8.54 18.34
C MET A 395 8.35 -9.04 19.79
N GLY A 396 9.16 -8.45 20.68
CA GLY A 396 9.28 -8.90 22.07
C GLY A 396 9.98 -10.26 22.24
N ASP A 397 10.68 -10.75 21.24
CA ASP A 397 11.39 -12.05 21.28
C ASP A 397 12.68 -12.00 20.45
N THR A 398 13.79 -11.63 21.08
CA THR A 398 15.14 -11.61 20.48
C THR A 398 15.53 -12.97 19.87
N SER A 399 14.98 -14.09 20.38
CA SER A 399 15.35 -15.44 19.93
C SER A 399 14.87 -15.76 18.51
N LEU A 400 13.98 -14.94 17.94
CA LEU A 400 13.60 -15.01 16.53
C LEU A 400 14.79 -14.85 15.59
N ILE A 401 15.91 -14.23 16.02
CA ILE A 401 17.15 -14.21 15.24
C ILE A 401 17.60 -15.61 14.82
N ASN A 402 17.32 -16.64 15.63
CA ASN A 402 17.66 -18.03 15.35
C ASN A 402 16.45 -18.91 15.00
N LYS A 403 15.22 -18.44 15.25
CA LYS A 403 13.98 -19.24 15.13
C LYS A 403 13.06 -18.79 14.00
N GLU A 404 13.24 -17.61 13.41
CA GLU A 404 12.35 -17.10 12.36
C GLU A 404 12.29 -18.06 11.16
N LEU A 405 13.41 -18.67 10.79
CA LEU A 405 13.45 -19.66 9.72
C LEU A 405 12.60 -20.90 10.04
N ASP A 406 12.51 -21.30 11.31
CA ASP A 406 11.65 -22.42 11.73
C ASP A 406 10.16 -22.06 11.60
N VAL A 407 9.80 -20.79 11.83
CA VAL A 407 8.44 -20.29 11.57
C VAL A 407 8.12 -20.47 10.09
N TYR A 408 8.98 -20.01 9.19
CA TYR A 408 8.81 -20.17 7.75
C TYR A 408 8.76 -21.65 7.32
N ARG A 409 9.67 -22.48 7.82
CA ARG A 409 9.69 -23.93 7.54
C ARG A 409 8.43 -24.64 8.03
N SER A 410 7.76 -24.12 9.06
CA SER A 410 6.50 -24.68 9.58
C SER A 410 5.26 -24.35 8.72
N ILE A 411 5.36 -23.38 7.80
CA ILE A 411 4.22 -22.95 6.97
C ILE A 411 3.89 -24.03 5.95
N THR A 412 2.65 -24.52 5.96
CA THR A 412 2.17 -25.54 5.03
C THR A 412 1.50 -24.92 3.80
N ARG A 413 1.26 -25.74 2.76
CA ARG A 413 0.50 -25.31 1.57
C ARG A 413 -0.96 -25.01 1.93
N GLU A 414 -1.49 -25.72 2.92
CA GLU A 414 -2.82 -25.54 3.49
C GLU A 414 -2.92 -24.21 4.25
N ASP A 415 -1.86 -23.79 4.95
CA ASP A 415 -1.79 -22.47 5.59
C ASP A 415 -1.91 -21.35 4.57
N ILE A 416 -1.17 -21.43 3.46
CA ILE A 416 -1.22 -20.43 2.37
C ILE A 416 -2.65 -20.29 1.85
N LYS A 417 -3.32 -21.42 1.59
CA LYS A 417 -4.72 -21.43 1.16
C LYS A 417 -5.64 -20.84 2.23
N ARG A 418 -5.49 -21.24 3.49
CA ARG A 418 -6.31 -20.74 4.62
C ARG A 418 -6.18 -19.23 4.77
N VAL A 419 -4.96 -18.71 4.79
CA VAL A 419 -4.67 -17.27 4.94
C VAL A 419 -5.20 -16.48 3.75
N ALA A 420 -5.08 -17.01 2.53
CA ALA A 420 -5.70 -16.38 1.35
C ALA A 420 -7.24 -16.31 1.48
N ASN A 421 -7.90 -17.33 2.03
CA ASN A 421 -9.35 -17.31 2.28
C ASN A 421 -9.74 -16.35 3.41
N GLN A 422 -8.86 -16.16 4.38
CA GLN A 422 -9.16 -15.36 5.56
C GLN A 422 -8.99 -13.87 5.30
N TYR A 423 -7.95 -13.47 4.56
CA TYR A 423 -7.56 -12.06 4.44
C TYR A 423 -7.73 -11.47 3.03
N LEU A 424 -7.72 -12.29 1.96
CA LEU A 424 -7.76 -11.79 0.58
C LEU A 424 -9.17 -11.80 -0.01
N MET A 425 -10.12 -11.23 0.73
CA MET A 425 -11.54 -11.24 0.34
C MET A 425 -11.90 -9.96 -0.43
N PRO A 426 -12.66 -10.06 -1.55
CA PRO A 426 -13.04 -8.87 -2.33
C PRO A 426 -13.77 -7.81 -1.51
N ASN A 427 -14.60 -8.21 -0.54
CA ASN A 427 -15.33 -7.28 0.32
C ASN A 427 -14.50 -6.70 1.47
N GLN A 428 -13.21 -7.03 1.61
CA GLN A 428 -12.35 -6.55 2.69
C GLN A 428 -11.14 -5.75 2.19
N ARG A 429 -11.20 -5.27 0.96
CA ARG A 429 -10.07 -4.61 0.28
C ARG A 429 -10.34 -3.18 -0.12
N LEU A 430 -9.25 -2.46 -0.33
CA LEU A 430 -9.17 -1.31 -1.21
C LEU A 430 -8.88 -1.78 -2.64
N GLU A 431 -9.63 -1.24 -3.58
CA GLU A 431 -9.36 -1.31 -5.01
C GLU A 431 -9.04 0.10 -5.52
N LEU A 432 -7.80 0.31 -5.93
CA LEU A 432 -7.25 1.61 -6.29
C LEU A 432 -6.82 1.62 -7.76
N ASP A 433 -7.31 2.62 -8.50
CA ASP A 433 -6.81 2.99 -9.82
C ASP A 433 -5.81 4.15 -9.66
N TYR A 434 -4.54 3.90 -9.99
CA TYR A 434 -3.49 4.93 -9.99
C TYR A 434 -3.25 5.38 -11.43
N LEU A 435 -3.77 6.56 -11.78
CA LEU A 435 -3.88 7.05 -13.15
C LEU A 435 -2.81 8.09 -13.47
N ALA A 436 -2.44 8.17 -14.75
CA ALA A 436 -1.55 9.22 -15.23
C ALA A 436 -2.27 10.58 -15.25
N GLY A 437 -1.50 11.64 -15.01
CA GLY A 437 -1.98 13.03 -15.08
C GLY A 437 -2.37 13.59 -13.72
N THR A 438 -3.23 14.60 -13.73
CA THR A 438 -3.75 15.25 -12.51
C THR A 438 -5.19 14.83 -12.27
N ALA A 439 -5.64 14.91 -11.02
CA ALA A 439 -7.04 14.73 -10.71
C ALA A 439 -7.90 15.72 -11.51
N PRO A 440 -9.03 15.28 -12.08
CA PRO A 440 -9.95 16.16 -12.78
C PRO A 440 -10.50 17.20 -11.80
N THR A 441 -10.62 18.43 -12.27
CA THR A 441 -11.27 19.52 -11.54
C THR A 441 -12.76 19.22 -11.32
N GLU A 442 -13.38 19.89 -10.35
CA GLU A 442 -14.83 19.73 -10.13
C GLU A 442 -15.65 20.05 -11.38
N GLU A 443 -15.20 20.98 -12.22
CA GLU A 443 -15.85 21.33 -13.48
C GLU A 443 -15.74 20.19 -14.50
N GLU A 444 -14.55 19.62 -14.67
CA GLU A 444 -14.32 18.47 -15.55
C GLU A 444 -15.08 17.23 -15.08
N MET A 445 -15.17 16.99 -13.78
CA MET A 445 -15.98 15.90 -13.24
C MET A 445 -17.49 16.11 -13.50
N LYS A 446 -18.00 17.35 -13.32
CA LYS A 446 -19.39 17.67 -13.65
C LYS A 446 -19.67 17.48 -15.14
N GLU A 447 -18.73 17.87 -16.00
CA GLU A 447 -18.85 17.66 -17.45
C GLU A 447 -18.81 16.18 -17.83
N ALA A 448 -17.92 15.39 -17.22
CA ALA A 448 -17.80 13.95 -17.47
C ALA A 448 -19.03 13.14 -17.00
N VAL A 449 -19.63 13.51 -15.87
CA VAL A 449 -20.89 12.91 -15.38
C VAL A 449 -22.06 13.24 -16.31
N GLU A 450 -22.01 14.38 -17.00
CA GLU A 450 -23.03 14.77 -17.97
C GLU A 450 -22.90 14.06 -19.33
N ASP A 451 -21.70 13.59 -19.71
CA ASP A 451 -21.47 12.91 -20.97
C ASP A 451 -22.18 11.54 -21.04
N VAL A 452 -22.67 11.21 -22.23
CA VAL A 452 -23.40 9.96 -22.51
C VAL A 452 -22.40 8.91 -22.99
N ILE A 453 -22.33 7.77 -22.30
CA ILE A 453 -21.45 6.65 -22.67
C ILE A 453 -22.08 5.86 -23.82
N VAL A 454 -21.27 5.43 -24.79
CA VAL A 454 -21.72 4.63 -25.95
C VAL A 454 -21.09 3.24 -25.88
N VAL A 455 -21.92 2.18 -25.87
CA VAL A 455 -21.48 0.77 -25.93
C VAL A 455 -22.24 0.08 -27.05
N ASP A 456 -21.53 -0.56 -27.98
CA ASP A 456 -22.13 -1.26 -29.14
C ASP A 456 -23.16 -0.43 -29.92
N ASN A 457 -22.83 0.85 -30.17
CA ASN A 457 -23.72 1.86 -30.77
C ASN A 457 -25.00 2.17 -29.98
N LYS A 458 -25.19 1.63 -28.78
CA LYS A 458 -26.29 2.02 -27.89
C LYS A 458 -25.83 3.08 -26.89
N LEU A 459 -26.70 4.05 -26.63
CA LEU A 459 -26.46 5.05 -25.58
C LEU A 459 -26.76 4.44 -24.21
N GLN A 460 -25.77 4.44 -23.33
CA GLN A 460 -25.90 4.03 -21.93
C GLN A 460 -26.36 5.24 -21.12
N ILE A 461 -27.67 5.44 -21.07
CA ILE A 461 -28.37 6.45 -20.28
C ILE A 461 -29.31 5.79 -19.28
N ASN A 462 -29.79 6.54 -18.29
CA ASN A 462 -30.90 6.04 -17.48
C ASN A 462 -32.12 5.83 -18.39
N LYS A 463 -32.84 4.73 -18.18
CA LYS A 463 -34.02 4.39 -19.00
C LYS A 463 -35.04 5.53 -18.94
N ILE A 464 -35.51 5.94 -20.12
CA ILE A 464 -36.56 6.94 -20.24
C ILE A 464 -37.90 6.23 -20.09
N TYR A 465 -38.54 6.41 -18.93
CA TYR A 465 -39.85 5.84 -18.64
C TYR A 465 -40.99 6.81 -18.95
N PHE A 466 -42.16 6.24 -19.22
CA PHE A 466 -43.41 6.97 -19.38
C PHE A 466 -44.44 6.49 -18.37
N ASP A 467 -45.16 7.47 -17.79
CA ASP A 467 -46.39 7.23 -17.05
C ASP A 467 -47.37 6.36 -17.86
N ASN A 468 -48.17 5.56 -17.14
CA ASN A 468 -49.21 4.73 -17.74
C ASN A 468 -50.16 5.57 -18.63
N ASP A 469 -50.48 5.07 -19.83
CA ASP A 469 -51.35 5.72 -20.83
C ASP A 469 -50.95 7.17 -21.22
N LYS A 470 -49.73 7.62 -20.90
CA LYS A 470 -49.24 8.95 -21.25
C LYS A 470 -48.07 8.89 -22.22
N ALA A 471 -47.95 9.95 -23.01
CA ALA A 471 -46.81 10.22 -23.90
C ALA A 471 -46.03 11.48 -23.53
N ALA A 472 -46.40 12.16 -22.43
CA ALA A 472 -45.70 13.35 -21.98
C ALA A 472 -44.31 13.00 -21.44
N ILE A 473 -43.31 13.83 -21.79
CA ILE A 473 -41.96 13.74 -21.24
C ILE A 473 -42.01 14.15 -19.76
N THR A 474 -41.55 13.27 -18.87
CA THR A 474 -41.45 13.53 -17.43
C THR A 474 -40.21 14.38 -17.12
N ALA A 475 -40.12 14.94 -15.91
CA ALA A 475 -38.95 15.72 -15.49
C ALA A 475 -37.65 14.88 -15.37
N SER A 476 -37.76 13.58 -15.11
CA SER A 476 -36.61 12.66 -15.14
C SER A 476 -36.20 12.36 -16.58
N ALA A 477 -37.17 12.07 -17.46
CA ALA A 477 -36.94 11.86 -18.89
C ALA A 477 -36.28 13.08 -19.55
N SER A 478 -36.73 14.31 -19.21
CA SER A 478 -36.17 15.53 -19.79
C SER A 478 -34.68 15.71 -19.48
N LYS A 479 -34.22 15.31 -18.28
CA LYS A 479 -32.80 15.38 -17.90
C LYS A 479 -31.94 14.46 -18.75
N GLU A 480 -32.38 13.22 -18.98
CA GLU A 480 -31.65 12.28 -19.84
C GLU A 480 -31.69 12.72 -21.30
N LEU A 481 -32.81 13.26 -21.78
CA LEU A 481 -32.90 13.81 -23.14
C LEU A 481 -31.99 15.03 -23.32
N ASP A 482 -31.86 15.90 -22.32
CA ASP A 482 -30.94 17.05 -22.36
C ASP A 482 -29.47 16.60 -22.50
N ARG A 483 -29.08 15.46 -21.88
CA ARG A 483 -27.76 14.85 -22.06
C ARG A 483 -27.55 14.36 -23.50
N ILE A 484 -28.57 13.74 -24.11
CA ILE A 484 -28.53 13.31 -25.51
C ILE A 484 -28.40 14.52 -26.44
N VAL A 485 -29.15 15.61 -26.19
CA VAL A 485 -29.03 16.86 -26.96
C VAL A 485 -27.60 17.39 -26.89
N LYS A 486 -27.01 17.47 -25.69
CA LYS A 486 -25.62 17.93 -25.50
C LYS A 486 -24.64 17.07 -26.31
N MET A 487 -24.75 15.74 -26.22
CA MET A 487 -23.93 14.80 -26.98
C MET A 487 -24.10 14.98 -28.50
N MET A 488 -25.33 15.12 -28.99
CA MET A 488 -25.60 15.31 -30.43
C MET A 488 -25.12 16.68 -30.95
N ASN A 489 -25.16 17.72 -30.12
CA ASN A 489 -24.62 19.03 -30.51
C ASN A 489 -23.08 19.01 -30.57
N LYS A 490 -22.42 18.24 -29.70
CA LYS A 490 -20.96 18.02 -29.73
C LYS A 490 -20.52 17.18 -30.95
N ASN A 491 -21.40 16.31 -31.47
CA ASN A 491 -21.12 15.42 -32.59
C ASN A 491 -22.03 15.73 -33.79
N GLU A 492 -21.69 16.75 -34.58
CA GLU A 492 -22.57 17.30 -35.63
C GLU A 492 -23.01 16.29 -36.72
N SER A 493 -22.22 15.23 -36.97
CA SER A 493 -22.52 14.15 -37.92
C SER A 493 -23.42 13.04 -37.36
N MET A 494 -23.58 12.98 -36.04
CA MET A 494 -24.24 11.85 -35.38
C MET A 494 -25.73 11.82 -35.69
N GLU A 495 -26.23 10.64 -36.07
CA GLU A 495 -27.65 10.34 -36.24
C GLU A 495 -28.06 9.22 -35.28
N ILE A 496 -29.25 9.34 -34.68
CA ILE A 496 -29.78 8.38 -33.71
C ILE A 496 -31.18 7.88 -34.10
N LEU A 497 -31.48 6.67 -33.64
CA LEU A 497 -32.80 6.06 -33.64
C LEU A 497 -33.29 5.93 -32.19
N ALA A 498 -34.43 6.56 -31.90
CA ALA A 498 -35.15 6.43 -30.63
C ALA A 498 -36.29 5.41 -30.79
N GLU A 499 -36.15 4.26 -30.15
CA GLU A 499 -37.14 3.18 -30.18
C GLU A 499 -37.91 3.17 -28.88
N THR A 500 -39.23 3.33 -28.95
CA THR A 500 -40.07 3.43 -27.74
C THR A 500 -41.05 2.27 -27.65
N TYR A 501 -41.20 1.76 -26.43
CA TYR A 501 -41.95 0.56 -26.10
C TYR A 501 -43.08 0.86 -25.11
N THR A 502 -44.12 0.03 -25.13
CA THR A 502 -45.17 -0.03 -24.10
C THR A 502 -44.99 -1.29 -23.26
N ASP A 503 -45.78 -1.39 -22.22
CA ASP A 503 -46.00 -2.69 -21.57
C ASP A 503 -47.02 -3.52 -22.37
N THR A 504 -47.38 -4.68 -21.83
CA THR A 504 -48.37 -5.60 -22.41
C THR A 504 -49.81 -5.26 -21.99
N LYS A 505 -50.05 -4.11 -21.33
CA LYS A 505 -51.40 -3.71 -20.92
C LYS A 505 -52.08 -2.96 -22.06
N GLY A 506 -52.98 -3.63 -22.77
CA GLY A 506 -53.79 -3.01 -23.82
C GLY A 506 -54.00 -3.95 -25.00
N SER A 507 -54.56 -3.44 -26.10
CA SER A 507 -54.53 -4.15 -27.37
C SER A 507 -53.30 -3.75 -28.19
N ASP A 508 -52.80 -4.64 -29.04
CA ASP A 508 -51.62 -4.42 -29.88
C ASP A 508 -51.76 -3.13 -30.69
N ALA A 509 -52.96 -2.88 -31.24
CA ALA A 509 -53.26 -1.69 -32.03
C ALA A 509 -53.16 -0.39 -31.20
N TYR A 510 -53.60 -0.44 -29.95
CA TYR A 510 -53.49 0.67 -29.01
C TYR A 510 -52.04 0.88 -28.58
N ASN A 511 -51.33 -0.19 -28.20
CA ASN A 511 -49.92 -0.15 -27.78
C ASN A 511 -49.00 0.35 -28.89
N LYS A 512 -49.26 -0.04 -30.14
CA LYS A 512 -48.53 0.47 -31.31
C LYS A 512 -48.77 1.96 -31.54
N THR A 513 -49.99 2.43 -31.31
CA THR A 513 -50.31 3.87 -31.40
C THR A 513 -49.67 4.66 -30.27
N LEU A 514 -49.72 4.15 -29.03
CA LEU A 514 -49.17 4.82 -27.85
C LEU A 514 -47.64 4.91 -27.89
N SER A 515 -46.97 3.80 -28.22
CA SER A 515 -45.51 3.78 -28.38
C SER A 515 -45.03 4.76 -29.47
N GLN A 516 -45.75 4.88 -30.58
CA GLN A 516 -45.40 5.86 -31.61
C GLN A 516 -45.57 7.30 -31.12
N LYS A 517 -46.67 7.62 -30.41
CA LYS A 517 -46.85 8.94 -29.80
C LYS A 517 -45.72 9.29 -28.82
N ARG A 518 -45.25 8.32 -28.04
CA ARG A 518 -44.11 8.49 -27.13
C ARG A 518 -42.79 8.72 -27.89
N ALA A 519 -42.55 7.94 -28.94
CA ALA A 519 -41.38 8.12 -29.81
C ALA A 519 -41.38 9.53 -30.46
N ASP A 520 -42.54 9.99 -30.93
CA ASP A 520 -42.72 11.32 -31.49
C ASP A 520 -42.54 12.43 -30.44
N ALA A 521 -42.95 12.20 -29.19
CA ALA A 521 -42.72 13.13 -28.10
C ALA A 521 -41.23 13.27 -27.75
N VAL A 522 -40.49 12.16 -27.72
CA VAL A 522 -39.03 12.15 -27.55
C VAL A 522 -38.37 12.92 -28.67
N ARG A 523 -38.70 12.61 -29.93
CA ARG A 523 -38.19 13.33 -31.09
C ARG A 523 -38.52 14.82 -31.00
N GLY A 524 -39.77 15.17 -30.75
CA GLY A 524 -40.22 16.55 -30.60
C GLY A 524 -39.43 17.32 -29.55
N TYR A 525 -39.12 16.69 -28.41
CA TYR A 525 -38.30 17.28 -27.36
C TYR A 525 -36.87 17.58 -27.85
N LEU A 526 -36.21 16.61 -28.49
CA LEU A 526 -34.85 16.79 -29.02
C LEU A 526 -34.79 17.90 -30.09
N LEU A 527 -35.78 17.96 -30.98
CA LEU A 527 -35.86 19.01 -32.01
C LEU A 527 -36.11 20.39 -31.40
N ALA A 528 -37.00 20.50 -30.41
CA ALA A 528 -37.27 21.76 -29.71
C ALA A 528 -36.02 22.31 -29.00
N LYS A 529 -35.08 21.44 -28.66
CA LYS A 529 -33.79 21.77 -28.04
C LYS A 529 -32.65 21.98 -29.05
N GLY A 530 -32.95 22.02 -30.35
CA GLY A 530 -32.01 22.45 -31.39
C GLY A 530 -31.34 21.33 -32.19
N VAL A 531 -31.72 20.06 -32.00
CA VAL A 531 -31.21 18.96 -32.83
C VAL A 531 -31.91 18.98 -34.20
N ASP A 532 -31.16 18.75 -35.29
CA ASP A 532 -31.73 18.72 -36.65
C ASP A 532 -32.69 17.53 -36.87
N ALA A 533 -33.81 17.79 -37.55
CA ALA A 533 -34.86 16.80 -37.83
C ALA A 533 -34.40 15.56 -38.61
N ASN A 534 -33.35 15.69 -39.42
CA ASN A 534 -32.78 14.60 -40.22
C ASN A 534 -31.88 13.67 -39.38
N ARG A 535 -31.47 14.12 -38.18
CA ARG A 535 -30.54 13.40 -37.31
C ARG A 535 -31.22 12.53 -36.26
N VAL A 536 -32.54 12.63 -36.13
CA VAL A 536 -33.32 11.86 -35.14
C VAL A 536 -34.46 11.13 -35.83
N LYS A 537 -34.36 9.79 -35.86
CA LYS A 537 -35.46 8.89 -36.25
C LYS A 537 -36.16 8.40 -34.99
N ALA A 538 -37.48 8.27 -35.05
CA ALA A 538 -38.30 7.81 -33.93
C ALA A 538 -39.25 6.71 -34.39
N LEU A 539 -39.29 5.61 -33.65
CA LEU A 539 -40.07 4.43 -33.98
C LEU A 539 -40.79 3.87 -32.75
N GLY A 540 -42.12 3.76 -32.83
CA GLY A 540 -42.93 3.04 -31.86
C GLY A 540 -42.90 1.54 -32.13
N ARG A 541 -42.56 0.76 -31.10
CA ARG A 541 -42.41 -0.71 -31.17
C ARG A 541 -43.59 -1.47 -30.55
N GLY A 542 -44.58 -0.77 -29.99
CA GLY A 542 -45.64 -1.40 -29.21
C GLY A 542 -45.07 -2.17 -28.03
N GLU A 543 -45.59 -3.36 -27.80
CA GLU A 543 -45.20 -4.26 -26.70
C GLU A 543 -44.08 -5.26 -27.09
N GLU A 544 -43.43 -5.07 -28.24
CA GLU A 544 -42.32 -5.93 -28.68
C GLU A 544 -41.19 -5.97 -27.63
N ASN A 545 -40.67 -7.15 -27.32
CA ASN A 545 -39.54 -7.36 -26.40
C ASN A 545 -39.75 -6.70 -25.01
N PRO A 546 -40.74 -7.16 -24.23
CA PRO A 546 -40.94 -6.68 -22.87
C PRO A 546 -39.71 -7.02 -22.01
N VAL A 547 -39.32 -6.10 -21.13
CA VAL A 547 -38.16 -6.29 -20.24
C VAL A 547 -38.45 -7.36 -19.20
N ILE A 548 -39.70 -7.41 -18.75
CA ILE A 548 -40.22 -8.38 -17.80
C ILE A 548 -41.36 -9.12 -18.48
N ASP A 549 -41.26 -10.45 -18.51
CA ASP A 549 -42.38 -11.30 -18.92
C ASP A 549 -43.47 -11.23 -17.84
N CYS A 550 -44.51 -10.46 -18.16
CA CYS A 550 -45.71 -10.27 -17.35
C CYS A 550 -46.93 -10.98 -17.96
N GLU A 551 -46.71 -11.82 -18.98
CA GLU A 551 -47.76 -12.71 -19.50
C GLU A 551 -47.78 -14.03 -18.73
N SER A 552 -46.61 -14.48 -18.26
CA SER A 552 -46.46 -15.73 -17.50
C SER A 552 -46.54 -15.57 -15.97
N LYS A 553 -46.61 -14.35 -15.45
CA LYS A 553 -46.74 -14.05 -14.01
C LYS A 553 -47.51 -12.76 -13.72
N ASP A 554 -48.10 -12.68 -12.53
CA ASP A 554 -48.68 -11.43 -12.01
C ASP A 554 -47.55 -10.43 -11.70
N CYS A 555 -47.52 -9.34 -12.46
CA CYS A 555 -46.56 -8.25 -12.27
C CYS A 555 -47.18 -7.09 -11.48
N SER A 556 -46.37 -6.46 -10.63
CA SER A 556 -46.64 -5.15 -10.04
C SER A 556 -46.64 -4.03 -11.10
N ASP A 557 -47.23 -2.88 -10.78
CA ASP A 557 -47.21 -1.73 -11.70
C ASP A 557 -45.79 -1.20 -11.97
N GLU A 558 -44.88 -1.34 -11.00
CA GLU A 558 -43.45 -1.01 -11.13
C GLU A 558 -42.74 -1.95 -12.12
N GLU A 559 -43.10 -3.23 -12.14
CA GLU A 559 -42.56 -4.19 -13.12
C GLU A 559 -43.07 -3.90 -14.55
N TYR A 560 -44.34 -3.52 -14.70
CA TYR A 560 -44.87 -3.08 -15.99
C TYR A 560 -44.20 -1.79 -16.49
N GLU A 561 -43.88 -0.85 -15.59
CA GLU A 561 -43.21 0.39 -15.93
C GLU A 561 -41.85 0.17 -16.60
N GLN A 562 -41.11 -0.87 -16.23
CA GLN A 562 -39.80 -1.18 -16.82
C GLN A 562 -39.85 -1.45 -18.34
N SER A 563 -41.00 -1.93 -18.83
CA SER A 563 -41.22 -2.18 -20.26
C SER A 563 -41.64 -0.90 -21.01
N ARG A 564 -42.15 0.13 -20.33
CA ARG A 564 -42.54 1.44 -20.90
C ARG A 564 -41.33 2.35 -21.12
N ARG A 565 -40.38 1.93 -21.96
CA ARG A 565 -39.06 2.56 -22.09
C ARG A 565 -38.79 3.14 -23.48
N THR A 566 -37.81 4.04 -23.58
CA THR A 566 -37.14 4.38 -24.84
C THR A 566 -35.68 3.92 -24.82
N GLU A 567 -35.24 3.27 -25.90
CA GLU A 567 -33.84 2.92 -26.17
C GLU A 567 -33.30 3.79 -27.31
N PHE A 568 -32.00 4.11 -27.27
CA PHE A 568 -31.34 4.92 -28.29
C PHE A 568 -30.17 4.18 -28.91
N THR A 569 -30.16 4.15 -30.24
CA THR A 569 -29.08 3.54 -31.03
C THR A 569 -28.52 4.56 -32.01
N ILE A 570 -27.21 4.67 -32.10
CA ILE A 570 -26.49 5.48 -33.08
C ILE A 570 -26.57 4.77 -34.42
N THR A 571 -27.21 5.40 -35.40
CA THR A 571 -27.32 4.89 -36.77
C THR A 571 -26.22 5.39 -37.68
N LYS A 572 -25.52 6.46 -37.27
CA LYS A 572 -24.37 7.04 -37.96
C LYS A 572 -23.54 7.85 -36.95
N LYS A 573 -22.23 7.64 -36.94
CA LYS A 573 -21.29 8.37 -36.09
C LYS A 573 -20.88 9.68 -36.75
#